data_AF-A0A2H0T7B1-F1
#
_entry.id   AF-A0A2H0T7B1-F1
#
_cell.length_a   1.000
_cell.length_b   1.000
_cell.length_c   1.000
_cell.angle_alpha   90.00
_cell.angle_beta   90.00
_cell.angle_gamma   90.00
#
_symmetry.space_group_name_H-M   'P 1'
#
loop_
_entity.id
_entity.type
_entity.pdbx_description
1 polymer ?
#
loop_
_entity_poly.entity_id
_entity_poly.type
_entity_poly.pdbx_seq_one_letter_code
_entity_poly.pdbx_strand_id
1 'polypeptide(L)'
;MLKFRGQPERKPQNELQPFCGLISCASCGMMITAENKTKRQKNGNVHEYTYYRCTKKRKDFKCPEMSLRSEELDKQLSSLIQKVSLPKDWAEELNRLALQDYKNSAPSLTACVEEKKKKISSLSEKLERLLTGYLDQVIDQPDYCLQKAKLLSEKKSLQKEMTSLSHKQNDWLAPFQNWLKDAQSLDKIAYDSDLFAKKVCAKEIFGSHLLLGEKTIRPAEGGASNSFG
;
A
#
# COMPACT_ATOMS: atom_id res chain seq x y z
N MET A 1 -48.24 21.44 -13.60
CA MET A 1 -48.06 21.05 -12.18
C MET A 1 -47.96 19.54 -11.91
N LEU A 2 -48.01 18.63 -12.91
CA LEU A 2 -47.95 17.17 -12.69
C LEU A 2 -46.55 16.54 -12.54
N LYS A 3 -45.46 17.22 -12.95
CA LYS A 3 -44.09 16.66 -12.87
C LYS A 3 -43.57 16.45 -11.44
N PHE A 4 -44.28 16.93 -10.41
CA PHE A 4 -43.80 16.96 -9.03
C PHE A 4 -44.40 15.87 -8.11
N ARG A 5 -45.28 15.01 -8.65
CA ARG A 5 -45.89 13.87 -7.92
C ARG A 5 -45.56 12.49 -8.52
N GLY A 6 -44.83 12.45 -9.64
CA GLY A 6 -44.38 11.21 -10.26
C GLY A 6 -43.15 10.64 -9.54
N GLN A 7 -42.94 9.33 -9.70
CA GLN A 7 -41.68 8.69 -9.33
C GLN A 7 -40.53 9.45 -9.99
N PRO A 8 -39.50 9.90 -9.25
CA PRO A 8 -38.41 10.67 -9.83
C PRO A 8 -37.76 9.87 -10.97
N GLU A 9 -37.57 10.52 -12.13
CA GLU A 9 -36.87 9.92 -13.26
C GLU A 9 -35.50 9.45 -12.79
N ARG A 10 -35.16 8.18 -13.13
CA ARG A 10 -33.83 7.65 -12.84
C ARG A 10 -32.84 8.45 -13.68
N LYS A 11 -31.87 9.10 -13.03
CA LYS A 11 -30.78 9.80 -13.72
C LYS A 11 -30.10 8.83 -14.71
N PRO A 12 -29.74 9.29 -15.92
CA PRO A 12 -29.13 8.44 -16.96
C PRO A 12 -27.72 7.95 -16.57
N GLN A 13 -27.04 8.67 -15.66
CA GLN A 13 -25.71 8.32 -15.18
C GLN A 13 -25.70 8.24 -13.65
N ASN A 14 -25.18 7.14 -13.13
CA ASN A 14 -25.04 6.92 -11.69
C ASN A 14 -23.80 7.67 -11.19
N GLU A 15 -24.00 8.87 -10.64
CA GLU A 15 -22.94 9.63 -9.98
C GLU A 15 -22.42 8.83 -8.77
N LEU A 16 -21.19 8.32 -8.88
CA LEU A 16 -20.57 7.54 -7.82
C LEU A 16 -20.35 8.43 -6.59
N GLN A 17 -21.09 8.14 -5.52
CA GLN A 17 -20.94 8.85 -4.26
C GLN A 17 -19.56 8.54 -3.62
N PRO A 18 -18.93 9.51 -2.94
CA PRO A 18 -17.50 9.43 -2.57
C PRO A 18 -17.10 8.14 -1.86
N PHE A 19 -17.81 7.76 -0.79
CA PHE A 19 -17.43 6.60 0.04
C PHE A 19 -17.97 5.25 -0.45
N CYS A 20 -18.68 5.18 -1.58
CA CYS A 20 -19.13 3.90 -2.15
C CYS A 20 -17.93 3.02 -2.55
N GLY A 21 -17.95 1.73 -2.20
CA GLY A 21 -16.87 0.79 -2.52
C GLY A 21 -15.68 0.80 -1.56
N LEU A 22 -15.71 1.63 -0.51
CA LEU A 22 -14.69 1.68 0.55
C LEU A 22 -15.10 0.86 1.79
N ILE A 23 -16.40 0.86 2.12
CA ILE A 23 -16.90 0.42 3.42
C ILE A 23 -17.84 -0.76 3.27
N SER A 24 -17.63 -1.79 4.10
CA SER A 24 -18.50 -2.96 4.18
C SER A 24 -19.36 -2.93 5.44
N CYS A 25 -20.50 -3.60 5.42
CA CYS A 25 -21.39 -3.71 6.58
C CYS A 25 -20.82 -4.70 7.61
N ALA A 26 -20.68 -4.28 8.87
CA ALA A 26 -20.12 -5.12 9.93
C ALA A 26 -20.95 -6.38 10.20
N SER A 27 -22.28 -6.30 10.16
CA SER A 27 -23.13 -7.45 10.55
C SER A 27 -23.57 -8.35 9.41
N CYS A 28 -23.53 -7.91 8.13
CA CYS A 28 -23.87 -8.79 7.00
C CYS A 28 -22.80 -8.92 5.91
N GLY A 29 -21.68 -8.21 6.01
CA GLY A 29 -20.56 -8.26 5.06
C GLY A 29 -20.82 -7.61 3.69
N MET A 30 -22.04 -7.13 3.44
CA MET A 30 -22.40 -6.51 2.16
C MET A 30 -21.89 -5.06 2.08
N MET A 31 -21.57 -4.61 0.86
CA MET A 31 -21.08 -3.26 0.60
C MET A 31 -22.08 -2.17 1.03
N ILE A 32 -21.55 -1.05 1.51
CA ILE A 32 -22.32 0.17 1.81
C ILE A 32 -22.50 0.98 0.51
N THR A 33 -23.73 1.45 0.30
CA THR A 33 -24.14 2.28 -0.85
C THR A 33 -24.77 3.58 -0.35
N ALA A 34 -24.81 4.60 -1.20
CA ALA A 34 -25.42 5.88 -0.88
C ALA A 34 -26.84 6.02 -1.44
N GLU A 35 -27.68 6.75 -0.72
CA GLU A 35 -29.04 7.11 -1.08
C GLU A 35 -29.24 8.61 -0.83
N ASN A 36 -29.59 9.37 -1.87
CA ASN A 36 -29.88 10.79 -1.75
C ASN A 36 -31.36 11.01 -1.42
N LYS A 37 -31.62 11.80 -0.38
CA LYS A 37 -32.97 12.16 0.07
C LYS A 37 -33.14 13.67 0.02
N THR A 38 -34.05 14.12 -0.84
CA THR A 38 -34.47 15.51 -0.92
C THR A 38 -35.67 15.77 0.00
N LYS A 39 -35.52 16.65 0.98
CA LYS A 39 -36.61 17.11 1.86
C LYS A 39 -37.01 18.53 1.45
N ARG A 40 -38.30 18.72 1.19
CA ARG A 40 -38.89 20.04 0.92
C ARG A 40 -39.65 20.51 2.15
N GLN A 41 -39.27 21.65 2.69
CA GLN A 41 -39.96 22.27 3.82
C GLN A 41 -41.18 23.06 3.33
N LYS A 42 -42.15 23.29 4.23
CA LYS A 42 -43.36 24.08 3.93
C LYS A 42 -43.03 25.51 3.49
N ASN A 43 -41.88 26.04 3.90
CA ASN A 43 -41.40 27.38 3.59
C ASN A 43 -40.72 27.49 2.21
N GLY A 44 -40.76 26.42 1.40
CA GLY A 44 -40.13 26.38 0.07
C GLY A 44 -38.67 25.94 0.05
N ASN A 45 -37.99 25.89 1.20
CA ASN A 45 -36.60 25.43 1.29
C ASN A 45 -36.46 23.94 0.93
N VAL A 46 -35.49 23.63 0.07
CA VAL A 46 -35.17 22.27 -0.36
C VAL A 46 -33.80 21.90 0.19
N HIS A 47 -33.73 20.84 0.98
CA HIS A 47 -32.47 20.29 1.50
C HIS A 47 -32.24 18.90 0.93
N GLU A 48 -31.03 18.66 0.41
CA GLU A 48 -30.59 17.34 -0.03
C GLU A 48 -29.68 16.72 1.03
N TYR A 49 -29.87 15.44 1.31
CA TYR A 49 -29.09 14.68 2.27
C TYR A 49 -28.63 13.36 1.66
N THR A 50 -27.35 13.07 1.74
CA THR A 50 -26.79 11.78 1.33
C THR A 50 -26.68 10.86 2.54
N TYR A 51 -27.27 9.67 2.43
CA TYR A 51 -27.24 8.63 3.45
C TYR A 51 -26.52 7.38 2.94
N TYR A 52 -25.55 6.91 3.69
CA TYR A 52 -24.87 5.64 3.47
C TYR A 52 -25.60 4.51 4.20
N ARG A 53 -25.95 3.46 3.47
CA ARG A 53 -26.71 2.31 3.98
C ARG A 53 -26.18 1.01 3.42
N CYS A 54 -26.34 -0.05 4.18
CA CYS A 54 -26.15 -1.40 3.68
C CYS A 54 -27.17 -1.68 2.56
N THR A 55 -26.72 -2.41 1.53
CA THR A 55 -27.60 -2.89 0.45
C THR A 55 -28.64 -3.91 0.91
N LYS A 56 -28.40 -4.58 2.06
CA LYS A 56 -29.25 -5.64 2.64
C LYS A 56 -29.57 -6.77 1.65
N LYS A 57 -28.64 -7.08 0.75
CA LYS A 57 -28.78 -8.10 -0.30
C LYS A 57 -28.53 -9.54 0.15
N ARG A 58 -28.05 -9.74 1.39
CA ARG A 58 -27.82 -11.09 1.95
C ARG A 58 -29.18 -11.76 2.17
N LYS A 59 -29.40 -12.91 1.51
CA LYS A 59 -30.68 -13.63 1.56
C LYS A 59 -30.89 -14.34 2.90
N ASP A 60 -29.81 -14.84 3.49
CA ASP A 60 -29.86 -15.68 4.70
C ASP A 60 -29.91 -14.87 6.01
N PHE A 61 -29.79 -13.55 5.94
CA PHE A 61 -29.67 -12.70 7.12
C PHE A 61 -30.31 -11.33 6.91
N LYS A 62 -31.24 -10.96 7.80
CA LYS A 62 -31.85 -9.62 7.82
C LYS A 62 -30.93 -8.65 8.56
N CYS A 63 -30.28 -7.78 7.78
CA CYS A 63 -29.34 -6.79 8.31
C CYS A 63 -30.05 -5.70 9.17
N PRO A 64 -29.73 -5.59 10.48
CA PRO A 64 -30.33 -4.61 11.37
C PRO A 64 -29.75 -3.20 11.19
N GLU A 65 -28.63 -3.06 10.48
CA GLU A 65 -27.91 -1.78 10.38
C GLU A 65 -28.80 -0.65 9.82
N MET A 66 -28.64 0.51 10.46
CA MET A 66 -29.27 1.76 10.08
C MET A 66 -28.40 2.53 9.08
N SER A 67 -29.02 3.48 8.37
CA SER A 67 -28.30 4.40 7.51
C SER A 67 -27.56 5.48 8.31
N LEU A 68 -26.35 5.84 7.88
CA LEU A 68 -25.54 6.93 8.41
C LEU A 68 -25.52 8.12 7.45
N ARG A 69 -25.48 9.35 7.97
CA ARG A 69 -25.43 10.56 7.14
C ARG A 69 -24.00 10.81 6.64
N SER A 70 -23.85 11.36 5.43
CA SER A 70 -22.53 11.59 4.80
C SER A 70 -21.57 12.39 5.67
N GLU A 71 -22.05 13.44 6.33
CA GLU A 71 -21.24 14.35 7.16
C GLU A 71 -20.76 13.66 8.44
N GLU A 72 -21.56 12.72 8.96
CA GLU A 72 -21.16 11.94 10.14
C GLU A 72 -20.15 10.86 9.76
N LEU A 73 -20.35 10.22 8.60
CA LEU A 73 -19.40 9.27 8.04
C LEU A 73 -18.05 9.95 7.77
N ASP A 74 -18.07 11.16 7.21
CA ASP A 74 -16.87 11.95 6.94
C ASP A 74 -16.10 12.28 8.23
N LYS A 75 -16.78 12.76 9.27
CA LYS A 75 -16.16 13.05 10.58
C LYS A 75 -15.49 11.83 11.20
N GLN A 76 -16.17 10.68 11.16
CA GLN A 76 -15.61 9.44 11.70
C GLN A 76 -14.38 8.99 10.91
N LEU A 77 -14.44 9.11 9.58
CA LEU A 77 -13.31 8.78 8.71
C LEU A 77 -12.11 9.72 8.94
N SER A 78 -12.35 11.02 9.04
CA SER A 78 -11.33 12.02 9.41
C SER A 78 -10.67 11.68 10.75
N SER A 79 -11.45 11.31 11.76
CA SER A 79 -10.91 10.90 13.06
C SER A 79 -10.04 9.64 12.97
N LEU A 80 -10.41 8.67 12.13
CA LEU A 80 -9.58 7.47 11.89
C LEU A 80 -8.26 7.81 11.18
N ILE A 81 -8.31 8.68 10.17
CA ILE A 81 -7.11 9.12 9.43
C ILE A 81 -6.17 9.92 10.35
N GLN A 82 -6.70 10.81 11.21
CA GLN A 82 -5.90 11.58 12.16
C GLN A 82 -5.12 10.70 13.13
N LYS A 83 -5.73 9.60 13.61
CA LYS A 83 -5.06 8.65 14.53
C LYS A 83 -3.82 8.00 13.95
N VAL A 84 -3.71 7.90 12.62
CA VAL A 84 -2.58 7.31 11.92
C VAL A 84 -1.67 8.36 11.26
N SER A 85 -1.99 9.65 11.40
CA SER A 85 -1.17 10.71 10.85
C SER A 85 0.11 10.88 11.66
N LEU A 86 1.23 11.05 10.95
CA LEU A 86 2.53 11.23 11.56
C LEU A 86 2.78 12.71 11.88
N PRO A 87 3.05 13.07 13.15
CA PRO A 87 3.43 14.44 13.50
C PRO A 87 4.69 14.89 12.76
N LYS A 88 4.75 16.18 12.41
CA LYS A 88 5.87 16.76 11.65
C LYS A 88 7.22 16.54 12.32
N ASP A 89 7.29 16.78 13.63
CA ASP A 89 8.53 16.64 14.40
C ASP A 89 9.07 15.21 14.37
N TRP A 90 8.17 14.22 14.41
CA TRP A 90 8.54 12.80 14.32
C TRP A 90 9.02 12.44 12.92
N ALA A 91 8.38 12.97 11.88
CA ALA A 91 8.77 12.71 10.51
C ALA A 91 10.16 13.29 10.17
N GLU A 92 10.46 14.47 10.69
CA GLU A 92 11.78 15.10 10.56
C GLU A 92 12.86 14.26 11.25
N GLU A 93 12.60 13.81 12.47
CA GLU A 93 13.54 12.99 13.24
C GLU A 93 13.75 11.61 12.60
N LEU A 94 12.69 10.96 12.13
CA LEU A 94 12.79 9.68 11.39
C LEU A 94 13.59 9.82 10.10
N ASN A 95 13.41 10.91 9.35
CA ASN A 95 14.19 11.16 8.15
C ASN A 95 15.68 11.41 8.50
N ARG A 96 15.96 12.11 9.60
CA ARG A 96 17.33 12.33 10.09
C ARG A 96 18.02 11.00 10.42
N LEU A 97 17.34 10.12 11.15
CA LEU A 97 17.84 8.78 11.50
C LEU A 97 18.04 7.92 10.25
N ALA A 98 17.09 7.91 9.32
CA ALA A 98 17.21 7.13 8.08
C ALA A 98 18.41 7.59 7.22
N LEU A 99 18.67 8.89 7.13
CA LEU A 99 19.85 9.44 6.45
C LEU A 99 21.16 9.04 7.15
N GLN A 100 21.16 8.99 8.48
CA GLN A 100 22.30 8.53 9.28
C GLN A 100 22.57 7.04 9.05
N ASP A 101 21.53 6.20 9.07
CA ASP A 101 21.65 4.76 8.82
C ASP A 101 22.09 4.47 7.40
N TYR A 102 21.57 5.20 6.42
CA TYR A 102 22.00 5.10 5.03
C TYR A 102 23.51 5.39 4.88
N LYS A 103 24.01 6.45 5.55
CA LYS A 103 25.44 6.79 5.57
C LYS A 103 26.28 5.72 6.28
N ASN A 104 25.81 5.22 7.43
CA ASN A 104 26.53 4.23 8.24
C ASN A 104 26.53 2.82 7.63
N SER A 105 25.59 2.53 6.73
CA SER A 105 25.51 1.24 6.03
C SER A 105 26.50 1.13 4.87
N ALA A 106 27.00 2.26 4.34
CA ALA A 106 27.88 2.28 3.17
C ALA A 106 29.27 1.63 3.41
N PRO A 107 29.95 1.84 4.56
CA PRO A 107 31.30 1.28 4.79
C PRO A 107 31.33 -0.25 4.95
N SER A 108 30.36 -0.84 5.64
CA SER A 108 30.30 -2.29 5.85
C SER A 108 29.97 -3.03 4.56
N LEU A 109 29.13 -2.45 3.70
CA LEU A 109 28.77 -3.04 2.42
C LEU A 109 29.85 -2.88 1.36
N THR A 110 30.54 -1.74 1.32
CA THR A 110 31.68 -1.56 0.40
C THR A 110 32.78 -2.58 0.67
N ALA A 111 33.10 -2.85 1.94
CA ALA A 111 34.02 -3.92 2.32
C ALA A 111 33.53 -5.32 1.85
N CYS A 112 32.26 -5.64 2.04
CA CYS A 112 31.66 -6.90 1.60
C CYS A 112 31.66 -7.06 0.07
N VAL A 113 31.32 -5.99 -0.66
CA VAL A 113 31.36 -5.97 -2.13
C VAL A 113 32.80 -6.14 -2.63
N GLU A 114 33.77 -5.48 -2.01
CA GLU A 114 35.18 -5.59 -2.39
C GLU A 114 35.74 -7.00 -2.14
N GLU A 115 35.36 -7.64 -1.03
CA GLU A 115 35.71 -9.04 -0.77
C GLU A 115 35.14 -9.98 -1.86
N LYS A 116 33.87 -9.80 -2.23
CA LYS A 116 33.23 -10.59 -3.30
C LYS A 116 33.86 -10.32 -4.67
N LYS A 117 34.26 -9.07 -4.97
CA LYS A 117 35.02 -8.74 -6.19
C LYS A 117 36.37 -9.45 -6.24
N LYS A 118 37.13 -9.46 -5.15
CA LYS A 118 38.40 -10.21 -5.05
C LYS A 118 38.20 -11.71 -5.31
N LYS A 119 37.15 -12.30 -4.71
CA LYS A 119 36.78 -13.71 -4.97
C LYS A 119 36.45 -13.94 -6.46
N ILE A 120 35.68 -13.07 -7.10
CA ILE A 120 35.37 -13.14 -8.53
C ILE A 120 36.63 -13.04 -9.40
N SER A 121 37.59 -12.17 -9.05
CA SER A 121 38.88 -12.07 -9.74
C SER A 121 39.64 -13.39 -9.65
N SER A 122 39.79 -13.93 -8.43
CA SER A 122 40.49 -15.20 -8.21
C SER A 122 39.84 -16.39 -8.95
N LEU A 123 38.50 -16.40 -9.08
CA LEU A 123 37.79 -17.41 -9.87
C LEU A 123 38.00 -17.22 -11.37
N SER A 124 38.17 -15.99 -11.84
CA SER A 124 38.45 -15.67 -13.24
C SER A 124 39.88 -16.11 -13.61
N GLU A 125 40.86 -15.84 -12.75
CA GLU A 125 42.24 -16.35 -12.89
C GLU A 125 42.28 -17.90 -12.90
N LYS A 126 41.49 -18.55 -12.03
CA LYS A 126 41.37 -20.02 -12.04
C LYS A 126 40.77 -20.56 -13.35
N LEU A 127 39.78 -19.86 -13.92
CA LEU A 127 39.17 -20.23 -15.20
C LEU A 127 40.17 -20.08 -16.36
N GLU A 128 40.96 -19.01 -16.36
CA GLU A 128 42.04 -18.80 -17.34
C GLU A 128 43.09 -19.90 -17.23
N ARG A 129 43.55 -20.21 -16.01
CA ARG A 129 44.52 -21.30 -15.78
C ARG A 129 43.97 -22.67 -16.19
N LEU A 130 42.69 -22.94 -15.93
CA LEU A 130 42.01 -24.16 -16.37
C LEU A 130 41.98 -24.27 -17.90
N LEU A 131 41.78 -23.15 -18.60
CA LEU A 131 41.82 -23.09 -20.06
C LEU A 131 43.24 -23.38 -20.58
N THR A 132 44.26 -22.74 -20.01
CA THR A 132 45.67 -22.99 -20.37
C THR A 132 46.03 -24.47 -20.19
N GLY A 133 45.71 -25.08 -19.05
CA GLY A 133 46.00 -26.50 -18.80
C GLY A 133 45.28 -27.46 -19.75
N TYR A 134 44.10 -27.11 -20.25
CA TYR A 134 43.40 -27.88 -21.29
C TYR A 134 44.08 -27.73 -22.66
N LEU A 135 44.51 -26.51 -23.03
CA LEU A 135 45.21 -26.26 -24.30
C LEU A 135 46.58 -26.96 -24.34
N ASP A 136 47.26 -27.04 -23.20
CA ASP A 136 48.53 -27.77 -23.03
C ASP A 136 48.34 -29.31 -22.93
N GLN A 137 47.09 -29.80 -23.11
CA GLN A 137 46.71 -31.23 -23.05
C GLN A 137 47.00 -31.92 -21.72
N VAL A 138 47.10 -31.15 -20.62
CA VAL A 138 47.31 -31.69 -19.26
C VAL A 138 46.01 -32.22 -18.65
N ILE A 139 44.85 -31.81 -19.20
CA ILE A 139 43.51 -32.10 -18.66
C ILE A 139 42.65 -32.68 -19.79
N ASP A 140 41.86 -33.71 -19.48
CA ASP A 140 40.90 -34.26 -20.43
C ASP A 140 39.64 -33.39 -20.59
N GLN A 141 38.88 -33.63 -21.66
CA GLN A 141 37.67 -32.86 -21.95
C GLN A 141 36.57 -33.04 -20.89
N PRO A 142 36.28 -34.26 -20.37
CA PRO A 142 35.30 -34.46 -19.29
C PRO A 142 35.62 -33.66 -18.01
N ASP A 143 36.87 -33.73 -17.53
CA ASP A 143 37.31 -33.05 -16.30
C ASP A 143 37.33 -31.54 -16.47
N TYR A 144 37.76 -31.05 -17.64
CA TYR A 144 37.66 -29.63 -17.99
C TYR A 144 36.22 -29.13 -17.90
N CYS A 145 35.26 -29.86 -18.50
CA CYS A 145 33.85 -29.48 -18.50
C CYS A 145 33.28 -29.44 -17.08
N LEU A 146 33.60 -30.44 -16.25
CA LEU A 146 33.14 -30.53 -14.85
C LEU A 146 33.66 -29.35 -14.01
N GLN A 147 34.97 -29.10 -14.06
CA GLN A 147 35.60 -28.02 -13.28
C GLN A 147 35.14 -26.64 -13.75
N LYS A 148 35.00 -26.44 -15.06
CA LYS A 148 34.47 -25.19 -15.64
C LYS A 148 33.05 -24.91 -15.16
N ALA A 149 32.17 -25.91 -15.17
CA ALA A 149 30.79 -25.75 -14.70
C ALA A 149 30.74 -25.34 -13.22
N LYS A 150 31.57 -25.95 -12.37
CA LYS A 150 31.67 -25.61 -10.94
C LYS A 150 32.11 -24.17 -10.73
N LEU A 151 33.22 -23.75 -11.36
CA LEU A 151 33.76 -22.40 -11.23
C LEU A 151 32.80 -21.33 -11.77
N LEU A 152 32.13 -21.60 -12.90
CA LEU A 152 31.13 -20.68 -13.46
C LEU A 152 29.90 -20.55 -12.57
N SER A 153 29.44 -21.65 -11.95
CA SER A 153 28.32 -21.63 -11.01
C SER A 153 28.63 -20.75 -9.79
N GLU A 154 29.81 -20.94 -9.20
CA GLU A 154 30.27 -20.17 -8.04
C GLU A 154 30.43 -18.68 -8.37
N LYS A 155 31.06 -18.36 -9.51
CA LYS A 155 31.17 -16.98 -10.01
C LYS A 155 29.80 -16.33 -10.19
N LYS A 156 28.84 -17.07 -10.79
CA LYS A 156 27.48 -16.58 -11.01
C LYS A 156 26.72 -16.38 -9.69
N SER A 157 26.94 -17.24 -8.69
CA SER A 157 26.35 -17.06 -7.35
C SER A 157 26.85 -15.77 -6.70
N LEU A 158 28.17 -15.56 -6.68
CA LEU A 158 28.78 -14.36 -6.10
C LEU A 158 28.35 -13.08 -6.82
N GLN A 159 28.21 -13.11 -8.14
CA GLN A 159 27.69 -11.99 -8.92
C GLN A 159 26.23 -11.65 -8.56
N LYS A 160 25.36 -12.67 -8.41
CA LYS A 160 23.97 -12.48 -7.97
C LYS A 160 23.87 -11.92 -6.55
N GLU A 161 24.71 -12.42 -5.65
CA GLU A 161 24.76 -11.89 -4.28
C GLU A 161 25.17 -10.42 -4.29
N MET A 162 26.18 -10.05 -5.06
CA MET A 162 26.63 -8.66 -5.20
C MET A 162 25.53 -7.74 -5.76
N THR A 163 24.82 -8.15 -6.81
CA THR A 163 23.70 -7.35 -7.35
C THR A 163 22.55 -7.24 -6.36
N SER A 164 22.23 -8.31 -5.62
CA SER A 164 21.18 -8.28 -4.61
C SER A 164 21.49 -7.35 -3.44
N LEU A 165 22.77 -7.28 -3.01
CA LEU A 165 23.22 -6.40 -1.94
C LEU A 165 23.18 -4.93 -2.38
N SER A 166 23.59 -4.65 -3.62
CA SER A 166 23.53 -3.29 -4.19
C SER A 166 22.09 -2.76 -4.28
N HIS A 167 21.14 -3.58 -4.71
CA HIS A 167 19.73 -3.19 -4.77
C HIS A 167 19.14 -2.94 -3.37
N LYS A 168 19.39 -3.84 -2.42
CA LYS A 168 18.87 -3.70 -1.05
C LYS A 168 19.34 -2.44 -0.34
N GLN A 169 20.57 -1.98 -0.61
CA GLN A 169 21.12 -0.79 0.04
C GLN A 169 20.60 0.53 -0.56
N ASN A 170 20.52 0.62 -1.90
CA ASN A 170 20.23 1.90 -2.54
C ASN A 170 18.73 2.21 -2.67
N ASP A 171 17.88 1.19 -2.63
CA ASP A 171 16.51 1.35 -3.11
C ASP A 171 15.47 1.51 -1.98
N TRP A 172 15.85 1.43 -0.70
CA TRP A 172 14.89 1.53 0.42
C TRP A 172 14.64 2.97 0.91
N LEU A 173 15.65 3.85 0.82
CA LEU A 173 15.57 5.21 1.38
C LEU A 173 14.51 6.06 0.64
N ALA A 174 14.45 5.97 -0.68
CA ALA A 174 13.49 6.74 -1.47
C ALA A 174 12.02 6.33 -1.19
N PRO A 175 11.64 5.04 -1.18
CA PRO A 175 10.33 4.60 -0.71
C PRO A 175 10.01 5.06 0.71
N PHE A 176 10.97 4.98 1.62
CA PHE A 176 10.78 5.43 3.00
C PHE A 176 10.50 6.94 3.10
N GLN A 177 11.24 7.75 2.33
CA GLN A 177 11.01 9.20 2.28
C GLN A 177 9.67 9.57 1.64
N ASN A 178 9.22 8.81 0.64
CA ASN A 178 7.88 9.00 0.07
C ASN A 178 6.81 8.66 1.10
N TRP A 179 6.94 7.52 1.79
CA TRP A 179 6.04 7.14 2.87
C TRP A 179 5.96 8.21 3.98
N LEU A 180 7.10 8.80 4.38
CA LEU A 180 7.11 9.90 5.35
C LEU A 180 6.36 11.14 4.88
N LYS A 181 6.42 11.48 3.59
CA LYS A 181 5.66 12.60 3.01
C LYS A 181 4.17 12.30 3.01
N ASP A 182 3.80 11.09 2.61
CA ASP A 182 2.41 10.64 2.58
C ASP A 182 1.83 10.68 3.99
N ALA A 183 2.53 10.11 4.97
CA ALA A 183 2.13 10.08 6.39
C ALA A 183 1.95 11.47 7.01
N GLN A 184 2.78 12.45 6.62
CA GLN A 184 2.64 13.86 7.04
C GLN A 184 1.46 14.57 6.35
N SER A 185 1.13 14.17 5.11
CA SER A 185 0.01 14.77 4.36
C SER A 185 -1.36 14.33 4.89
N LEU A 186 -1.42 13.22 5.63
CA LEU A 186 -2.66 12.64 6.16
C LEU A 186 -3.46 13.62 7.02
N ASP A 187 -2.80 14.43 7.84
CA ASP A 187 -3.47 15.41 8.70
C ASP A 187 -4.24 16.43 7.86
N LYS A 188 -3.61 16.94 6.79
CA LYS A 188 -4.24 17.88 5.85
C LYS A 188 -5.44 17.25 5.15
N ILE A 189 -5.30 16.01 4.68
CA ILE A 189 -6.39 15.28 4.01
C ILE A 189 -7.56 15.01 4.97
N ALA A 190 -7.29 14.78 6.25
CA ALA A 190 -8.33 14.56 7.24
C ALA A 190 -9.21 15.79 7.45
N TYR A 191 -8.65 17.01 7.40
CA TYR A 191 -9.40 18.26 7.54
C TYR A 191 -9.98 18.79 6.23
N ASP A 192 -9.52 18.28 5.08
CA ASP A 192 -10.01 18.74 3.78
C ASP A 192 -11.47 18.34 3.53
N SER A 193 -12.12 19.17 2.71
CA SER A 193 -13.48 19.02 2.20
C SER A 193 -13.58 18.06 1.01
N ASP A 194 -12.45 17.68 0.38
CA ASP A 194 -12.44 16.71 -0.72
C ASP A 194 -12.68 15.28 -0.22
N LEU A 195 -13.94 14.85 -0.33
CA LEU A 195 -14.39 13.51 0.05
C LEU A 195 -13.79 12.40 -0.83
N PHE A 196 -13.41 12.69 -2.08
CA PHE A 196 -12.79 11.70 -2.97
C PHE A 196 -11.33 11.48 -2.61
N ALA A 197 -10.57 12.55 -2.34
CA ALA A 197 -9.21 12.44 -1.83
C ALA A 197 -9.18 11.66 -0.51
N LYS A 198 -10.11 11.96 0.39
CA LYS A 198 -10.28 11.22 1.66
C LYS A 198 -10.59 9.75 1.47
N LYS A 199 -11.42 9.41 0.46
CA LYS A 199 -11.71 8.02 0.09
C LYS A 199 -10.47 7.28 -0.43
N VAL A 200 -9.67 7.91 -1.29
CA VAL A 200 -8.43 7.31 -1.82
C VAL A 200 -7.46 7.04 -0.68
N CYS A 201 -7.20 8.05 0.15
CA CYS A 201 -6.36 7.96 1.33
C CYS A 201 -6.82 6.86 2.30
N ALA A 202 -8.12 6.82 2.63
CA ALA A 202 -8.67 5.78 3.50
C ALA A 202 -8.52 4.37 2.91
N LYS A 203 -8.61 4.23 1.57
CA LYS A 203 -8.41 2.96 0.90
C LYS A 203 -6.94 2.51 0.95
N GLU A 204 -6.00 3.44 0.87
CA GLU A 204 -4.56 3.13 0.99
C GLU A 204 -4.19 2.69 2.41
N ILE A 205 -4.73 3.37 3.42
CA ILE A 205 -4.44 3.08 4.84
C ILE A 205 -5.14 1.79 5.31
N PHE A 206 -6.44 1.68 5.06
CA PHE A 206 -7.28 0.65 5.68
C PHE A 206 -7.68 -0.47 4.70
N GLY A 207 -7.32 -0.34 3.41
CA GLY A 207 -7.69 -1.30 2.38
C GLY A 207 -9.20 -1.47 2.27
N SER A 208 -9.64 -2.73 2.20
CA SER A 208 -11.07 -3.12 2.19
C SER A 208 -11.59 -3.49 3.58
N HIS A 209 -10.86 -3.15 4.64
CA HIS A 209 -11.13 -3.60 6.01
C HIS A 209 -11.99 -2.60 6.82
N LEU A 210 -12.52 -1.56 6.21
CA LEU A 210 -13.43 -0.63 6.91
C LEU A 210 -14.84 -1.22 7.02
N LEU A 211 -15.32 -1.32 8.25
CA LEU A 211 -16.63 -1.84 8.60
C LEU A 211 -17.51 -0.74 9.19
N LEU A 212 -18.75 -0.66 8.72
CA LEU A 212 -19.80 0.17 9.31
C LEU A 212 -20.78 -0.71 10.09
N GLY A 213 -20.89 -0.48 11.40
CA GLY A 213 -21.85 -1.12 12.29
C GLY A 213 -22.29 -0.16 13.39
N GLU A 214 -23.56 -0.20 13.79
CA GLU A 214 -24.11 0.64 14.87
C GLU A 214 -23.88 2.14 14.66
N LYS A 215 -23.82 2.60 13.39
CA LYS A 215 -23.47 3.97 12.98
C LYS A 215 -22.02 4.39 13.28
N THR A 216 -21.14 3.44 13.55
CA THR A 216 -19.71 3.66 13.77
C THR A 216 -18.88 2.97 12.69
N ILE A 217 -17.91 3.69 12.11
CA ILE A 217 -16.87 3.11 11.26
C ILE A 217 -15.74 2.58 12.14
N ARG A 218 -15.32 1.34 11.90
CA ARG A 218 -14.13 0.76 12.50
C ARG A 218 -13.34 -0.08 11.49
N PRO A 219 -12.00 -0.12 11.58
CA PRO A 219 -11.23 -1.17 10.94
C PRO A 219 -11.67 -2.55 11.47
N ALA A 220 -11.67 -3.58 10.63
CA ALA A 220 -11.97 -4.94 11.04
C ALA A 220 -10.93 -5.40 12.08
N GLU A 221 -11.40 -5.80 13.27
CA GLU A 221 -10.53 -6.41 14.28
C GLU A 221 -10.17 -7.83 13.83
N GLY A 222 -9.01 -7.95 13.20
CA GLY A 222 -8.52 -9.19 12.61
C GLY A 222 -7.16 -8.99 11.96
N GLY A 223 -6.11 -8.93 12.79
CA GLY A 223 -4.72 -9.20 12.40
C GLY A 223 -4.12 -8.32 11.31
N ALA A 224 -3.76 -7.08 11.63
CA ALA A 224 -2.60 -6.46 10.99
C ALA A 224 -1.35 -7.18 11.54
N SER A 225 -1.07 -8.39 11.06
CA SER A 225 0.32 -8.84 11.00
C SER A 225 1.00 -7.92 9.99
N ASN A 226 1.84 -7.03 10.49
CA ASN A 226 2.74 -6.17 9.73
C ASN A 226 3.17 -6.84 8.42
N SER A 227 2.70 -6.34 7.28
CA SER A 227 3.35 -6.60 5.99
C SER A 227 4.36 -5.47 5.72
N PHE A 228 5.31 -5.33 6.64
CA PHE A 228 6.64 -4.83 6.35
C PHE A 228 7.56 -6.06 6.45
N GLY A 229 7.74 -6.72 5.31
CA GLY A 229 8.61 -7.88 5.13
C GLY A 229 9.25 -7.80 3.76
#